data_AF-A0A6C1E430-F1
#
_entry.id   AF-A0A6C1E430-F1
#
_cell.length_a   1.000
_cell.length_b   1.000
_cell.length_c   1.000
_cell.angle_alpha   90.00
_cell.angle_beta   90.00
_cell.angle_gamma   90.00
#
_symmetry.space_group_name_H-M   'P 1'
#
loop_
_entity.id
_entity.type
_entity.pdbx_description
1 polymer ?
#
loop_
_entity_poly.entity_id
_entity_poly.type
_entity_poly.pdbx_seq_one_letter_code
_entity_poly.pdbx_strand_id
1 'polypeptide(L)'
;MAVHTNRQILTRGKNYATKQSKKFGTDEVTFDKDSRLDYLTGFHKRKVQRQKKAQEFNKEQDRLRRIEERQKVRQERKEIMEEQLKTFKESLNLEAEIEDAKKGDVDGAKVESDDSWHGFDSDEEEVDGDKEGNDVKPILKKGAVTEIYDDSTTVEVESLEPNDNFEYLANLNNVKLEKAEKVLTQSINRATKYAKFLGVDDKQKKKPKVKKFRYLTKNERRVNQRKANDNKRRR
;
A
#
# COMPACT_ATOMS: atom_id res chain seq x y z
N MET A 1 -29.06 2.84 39.42
CA MET A 1 -27.87 2.00 39.16
C MET A 1 -27.73 1.02 40.32
N ALA A 2 -27.57 -0.28 40.06
CA ALA A 2 -27.43 -1.25 41.15
C ALA A 2 -26.11 -1.00 41.91
N VAL A 3 -26.20 -0.75 43.22
CA VAL A 3 -25.03 -0.58 44.09
C VAL A 3 -24.41 -1.95 44.31
N HIS A 4 -23.18 -2.13 43.81
CA HIS A 4 -22.47 -3.40 43.94
C HIS A 4 -21.73 -3.42 45.27
N THR A 5 -21.78 -4.55 45.97
CA THR A 5 -21.11 -4.68 47.27
C THR A 5 -19.59 -4.73 47.10
N ASN A 6 -18.82 -4.29 48.12
CA ASN A 6 -17.35 -4.31 48.08
C ASN A 6 -16.80 -5.71 47.75
N ARG A 7 -17.44 -6.76 48.26
CA ARG A 7 -17.09 -8.15 47.94
C ARG A 7 -17.29 -8.47 46.45
N GLN A 8 -18.35 -7.98 45.81
CA GLN A 8 -18.58 -8.17 44.37
C GLN A 8 -17.54 -7.42 43.54
N ILE A 9 -17.17 -6.20 43.92
CA ILE A 9 -16.13 -5.41 43.23
C ILE A 9 -14.78 -6.12 43.29
N LEU A 10 -14.40 -6.61 44.46
CA LEU A 10 -13.11 -7.30 44.67
C LEU A 10 -13.06 -8.71 44.06
N THR A 11 -14.21 -9.39 43.87
CA THR A 11 -14.26 -10.76 43.29
C THR A 11 -14.48 -10.77 41.77
N ARG A 12 -14.84 -9.64 41.16
CA ARG A 12 -15.08 -9.52 39.71
C ARG A 12 -13.90 -9.94 38.85
N GLY A 13 -12.66 -9.69 39.28
CA GLY A 13 -11.45 -10.11 38.54
C GLY A 13 -11.35 -11.63 38.36
N LYS A 14 -11.67 -12.41 39.41
CA LYS A 14 -11.71 -13.88 39.32
C LYS A 14 -12.81 -14.36 38.38
N ASN A 15 -14.00 -13.77 38.48
CA ASN A 15 -15.12 -14.12 37.59
C ASN A 15 -14.86 -13.75 36.13
N TYR A 16 -14.14 -12.64 35.90
CA TYR A 16 -13.70 -12.26 34.56
C TYR A 16 -12.67 -13.25 34.02
N ALA A 17 -11.66 -13.61 34.81
CA ALA A 17 -10.66 -14.60 34.41
C ALA A 17 -11.27 -15.97 34.09
N THR A 18 -12.22 -16.45 34.91
CA THR A 18 -12.94 -17.71 34.65
C THR A 18 -13.87 -17.63 33.44
N LYS A 19 -14.48 -16.46 33.19
CA LYS A 19 -15.28 -16.23 31.98
C LYS A 19 -14.40 -16.16 30.72
N GLN A 20 -13.22 -15.54 30.80
CA GLN A 20 -12.26 -15.49 29.71
C GLN A 20 -11.67 -16.87 29.40
N SER A 21 -11.33 -17.67 30.42
CA SER A 21 -10.83 -19.04 30.20
C SER A 21 -11.89 -19.94 29.59
N LYS A 22 -13.17 -19.80 30.00
CA LYS A 22 -14.30 -20.52 29.40
C LYS A 22 -14.69 -20.03 28.01
N LYS A 23 -14.32 -18.81 27.61
CA LYS A 23 -14.66 -18.26 26.27
C LYS A 23 -14.03 -19.08 25.13
N PHE A 24 -12.88 -19.69 25.38
CA PHE A 24 -12.14 -20.50 24.42
C PHE A 24 -11.97 -21.96 24.86
N GLY A 25 -12.40 -22.31 26.08
CA GLY A 25 -12.39 -23.68 26.58
C GLY A 25 -13.63 -24.46 26.14
N THR A 26 -13.44 -25.70 25.70
CA THR A 26 -14.52 -26.64 25.39
C THR A 26 -14.85 -27.47 26.63
N ASP A 27 -16.14 -27.63 26.96
CA ASP A 27 -16.58 -28.37 28.15
C ASP A 27 -16.29 -29.88 28.04
N GLU A 28 -16.29 -30.45 26.83
CA GLU A 28 -15.95 -31.84 26.56
C GLU A 28 -15.15 -31.99 25.25
N VAL A 29 -14.25 -32.97 25.20
CA VAL A 29 -13.46 -33.31 24.01
C VAL A 29 -13.79 -34.74 23.59
N THR A 30 -14.59 -34.88 22.54
CA THR A 30 -14.97 -36.17 21.98
C THR A 30 -14.06 -36.55 20.81
N PHE A 31 -13.46 -37.74 20.83
CA PHE A 31 -12.62 -38.23 19.74
C PHE A 31 -13.43 -39.00 18.71
N ASP A 32 -14.05 -38.26 17.78
CA ASP A 32 -14.74 -38.87 16.65
C ASP A 32 -13.73 -39.37 15.58
N LYS A 33 -13.83 -40.64 15.22
CA LYS A 33 -12.93 -41.30 14.28
C LYS A 33 -13.12 -40.79 12.85
N ASP A 34 -14.34 -40.39 12.50
CA ASP A 34 -14.66 -39.88 11.16
C ASP A 34 -14.09 -38.47 10.99
N SER A 35 -14.26 -37.61 12.01
CA SER A 35 -13.59 -36.29 12.05
C SER A 35 -12.06 -36.40 11.95
N ARG A 36 -11.46 -37.44 12.56
CA ARG A 36 -10.03 -37.72 12.47
C ARG A 36 -9.62 -38.13 11.06
N LEU A 37 -10.39 -38.99 10.40
CA LEU A 37 -10.15 -39.39 9.00
C LEU A 37 -10.24 -38.18 8.06
N ASP A 38 -11.25 -37.34 8.21
CA ASP A 38 -11.39 -36.09 7.45
C ASP A 38 -10.25 -35.11 7.74
N TYR A 39 -9.76 -35.05 8.98
CA TYR A 39 -8.59 -34.25 9.32
C TYR A 39 -7.32 -34.80 8.66
N LEU A 40 -7.11 -36.11 8.64
CA LEU A 40 -5.92 -36.72 8.04
C LEU A 40 -5.94 -36.70 6.51
N THR A 41 -7.10 -36.78 5.87
CA THR A 41 -7.22 -36.84 4.39
C THR A 41 -7.57 -35.48 3.78
N GLY A 42 -8.17 -34.57 4.56
CA GLY A 42 -8.67 -33.27 4.12
C GLY A 42 -7.62 -32.18 3.93
N PHE A 43 -6.34 -32.51 3.74
CA PHE A 43 -5.28 -31.51 3.51
C PHE A 43 -5.58 -30.59 2.33
N HIS A 44 -6.11 -31.14 1.22
CA HIS A 44 -6.52 -30.35 0.07
C HIS A 44 -7.69 -29.41 0.42
N LYS A 45 -8.71 -29.91 1.14
CA LYS A 45 -9.84 -29.10 1.62
C LYS A 45 -9.34 -27.92 2.48
N ARG A 46 -8.43 -28.16 3.44
CA ARG A 46 -7.81 -27.10 4.26
C ARG A 46 -6.98 -26.11 3.46
N LYS A 47 -6.21 -26.60 2.48
CA LYS A 47 -5.41 -25.74 1.61
C LYS A 47 -6.30 -24.80 0.81
N VAL A 48 -7.39 -25.32 0.23
CA VAL A 48 -8.38 -24.53 -0.51
C VAL A 48 -9.09 -23.53 0.42
N GLN A 49 -9.49 -23.96 1.62
CA GLN A 49 -10.10 -23.06 2.62
C GLN A 49 -9.16 -21.92 3.02
N ARG A 50 -7.87 -22.20 3.25
CA ARG A 50 -6.87 -21.15 3.54
C ARG A 50 -6.71 -20.18 2.38
N GLN A 51 -6.69 -20.67 1.15
CA GLN A 51 -6.64 -19.82 -0.04
C GLN A 51 -7.88 -18.94 -0.16
N LYS A 52 -9.08 -19.50 0.05
CA LYS A 52 -10.34 -18.74 0.04
C LYS A 52 -10.36 -17.68 1.13
N LYS A 53 -9.99 -18.03 2.36
CA LYS A 53 -9.92 -17.08 3.48
C LYS A 53 -8.94 -15.93 3.20
N ALA A 54 -7.79 -16.22 2.59
CA ALA A 54 -6.84 -15.19 2.20
C ALA A 54 -7.40 -14.28 1.10
N GLN A 55 -8.13 -14.85 0.12
CA GLN A 55 -8.81 -14.06 -0.91
C GLN A 55 -9.93 -13.18 -0.32
N GLU A 56 -10.72 -13.71 0.61
CA GLU A 56 -11.78 -12.98 1.31
C GLU A 56 -11.20 -11.82 2.13
N PHE A 57 -10.16 -12.08 2.91
CA PHE A 57 -9.46 -11.04 3.67
C PHE A 57 -8.95 -9.91 2.76
N ASN A 58 -8.28 -10.24 1.65
CA ASN A 58 -7.80 -9.23 0.71
C ASN A 58 -8.96 -8.42 0.10
N LYS A 59 -10.08 -9.07 -0.25
CA LYS A 59 -11.27 -8.39 -0.77
C LYS A 59 -11.89 -7.44 0.26
N GLU A 60 -11.92 -7.83 1.53
CA GLU A 60 -12.40 -6.98 2.62
C GLU A 60 -11.49 -5.76 2.82
N GLN A 61 -10.17 -5.96 2.84
CA GLN A 61 -9.20 -4.87 2.93
C GLN A 61 -9.31 -3.92 1.74
N ASP A 62 -9.42 -4.44 0.51
CA ASP A 62 -9.62 -3.63 -0.69
C ASP A 62 -10.93 -2.84 -0.63
N ARG A 63 -12.00 -3.43 -0.09
CA ARG A 63 -13.29 -2.76 0.08
C ARG A 63 -13.18 -1.61 1.09
N LEU A 64 -12.53 -1.84 2.23
CA LEU A 64 -12.31 -0.82 3.25
C LEU A 64 -11.48 0.34 2.69
N ARG A 65 -10.36 0.05 2.03
CA ARG A 65 -9.53 1.07 1.37
C ARG A 65 -10.31 1.90 0.35
N ARG A 66 -11.16 1.27 -0.48
CA ARG A 66 -12.02 2.01 -1.43
C ARG A 66 -13.04 2.92 -0.74
N ILE A 67 -13.55 2.52 0.43
CA ILE A 67 -14.48 3.34 1.20
C ILE A 67 -13.73 4.55 1.77
N GLU A 68 -12.55 4.34 2.34
CA GLU A 68 -11.68 5.40 2.85
C GLU A 68 -11.27 6.39 1.74
N GLU A 69 -10.83 5.88 0.58
CA GLU A 69 -10.52 6.71 -0.59
C GLU A 69 -11.71 7.56 -1.03
N ARG A 70 -12.93 6.99 -1.05
CA ARG A 70 -14.15 7.74 -1.39
C ARG A 70 -14.51 8.78 -0.33
N GLN A 71 -14.28 8.49 0.94
CA GLN A 71 -14.50 9.46 2.01
C GLN A 71 -13.52 10.63 1.88
N LYS A 72 -12.23 10.33 1.63
CA LYS A 72 -11.21 11.35 1.43
C LYS A 72 -11.52 12.26 0.24
N VAL A 73 -11.87 11.69 -0.92
CA VAL A 73 -12.27 12.49 -2.10
C VAL A 73 -13.50 13.36 -1.83
N ARG A 74 -14.45 12.87 -1.00
CA ARG A 74 -15.61 13.68 -0.62
C ARG A 74 -15.24 14.82 0.33
N GLN A 75 -14.30 14.61 1.25
CA GLN A 75 -13.78 15.64 2.15
C GLN A 75 -13.01 16.70 1.35
N GLU A 76 -12.07 16.28 0.50
CA GLU A 76 -11.31 17.18 -0.39
C GLU A 76 -12.26 18.03 -1.25
N ARG A 77 -13.33 17.44 -1.81
CA ARG A 77 -14.33 18.20 -2.58
C ARG A 77 -15.13 19.20 -1.74
N LYS A 78 -15.40 18.88 -0.47
CA LYS A 78 -16.09 19.80 0.43
C LYS A 78 -15.19 20.97 0.80
N GLU A 79 -13.93 20.68 1.14
CA GLU A 79 -12.91 21.69 1.44
C GLU A 79 -12.73 22.65 0.25
N ILE A 80 -12.58 22.13 -0.97
CA ILE A 80 -12.49 22.96 -2.19
C ILE A 80 -13.75 23.83 -2.37
N MET A 81 -14.94 23.29 -2.15
CA MET A 81 -16.19 24.06 -2.24
C MET A 81 -16.27 25.14 -1.17
N GLU A 82 -15.84 24.85 0.05
CA GLU A 82 -15.80 25.81 1.16
C GLU A 82 -14.78 26.92 0.90
N GLU A 83 -13.60 26.61 0.37
CA GLU A 83 -12.61 27.58 -0.09
C GLU A 83 -13.16 28.45 -1.23
N GLN A 84 -13.85 27.85 -2.20
CA GLN A 84 -14.52 28.59 -3.28
C GLN A 84 -15.61 29.53 -2.75
N LEU A 85 -16.39 29.10 -1.76
CA LEU A 85 -17.40 29.96 -1.13
C LEU A 85 -16.75 31.07 -0.29
N LYS A 86 -15.64 30.80 0.41
CA LYS A 86 -14.88 31.81 1.16
C LYS A 86 -14.31 32.87 0.20
N THR A 87 -13.60 32.46 -0.84
CA THR A 87 -13.06 33.37 -1.86
C THR A 87 -14.16 34.16 -2.58
N PHE A 88 -15.32 33.56 -2.86
CA PHE A 88 -16.47 34.26 -3.43
C PHE A 88 -17.08 35.28 -2.47
N LYS A 89 -17.20 34.96 -1.18
CA LYS A 89 -17.64 35.92 -0.15
C LYS A 89 -16.64 37.06 0.01
N GLU A 90 -15.34 36.76 0.00
CA GLU A 90 -14.28 37.77 0.04
C GLU A 90 -14.33 38.67 -1.20
N SER A 91 -14.52 38.11 -2.41
CA SER A 91 -14.67 38.92 -3.63
C SER A 91 -15.93 39.78 -3.61
N LEU A 92 -17.06 39.25 -3.13
CA LEU A 92 -18.30 40.02 -2.98
C LEU A 92 -18.19 41.10 -1.91
N ASN A 93 -17.53 40.83 -0.78
CA ASN A 93 -17.29 41.83 0.26
C ASN A 93 -16.34 42.90 -0.24
N LEU A 94 -15.31 42.55 -1.02
CA LEU A 94 -14.44 43.51 -1.71
C LEU A 94 -15.22 44.31 -2.76
N GLU A 95 -16.10 43.69 -3.54
CA GLU A 95 -16.98 44.40 -4.48
C GLU A 95 -17.99 45.30 -3.76
N ALA A 96 -18.55 44.87 -2.64
CA ALA A 96 -19.44 45.68 -1.80
C ALA A 96 -18.69 46.83 -1.14
N GLU A 97 -17.45 46.63 -0.69
CA GLU A 97 -16.59 47.69 -0.14
C GLU A 97 -16.13 48.67 -1.24
N ILE A 98 -15.92 48.20 -2.47
CA ILE A 98 -15.65 49.04 -3.66
C ILE A 98 -16.91 49.78 -4.14
N GLU A 99 -18.09 49.17 -4.05
CA GLU A 99 -19.38 49.80 -4.36
C GLU A 99 -19.82 50.80 -3.29
N ASP A 100 -19.61 50.52 -1.99
CA ASP A 100 -19.85 51.45 -0.88
C ASP A 100 -18.86 52.63 -0.93
N ALA A 101 -17.60 52.39 -1.31
CA ALA A 101 -16.65 53.48 -1.59
C ALA A 101 -17.04 54.32 -2.82
N LYS A 102 -17.85 53.78 -3.74
CA LYS A 102 -18.40 54.51 -4.91
C LYS A 102 -19.77 55.13 -4.69
N LYS A 103 -20.51 54.71 -3.65
CA LYS A 103 -21.89 55.11 -3.44
C LYS A 103 -22.07 55.52 -1.98
N GLY A 104 -21.52 56.68 -1.67
CA GLY A 104 -21.98 57.42 -0.49
C GLY A 104 -23.49 57.67 -0.60
N ASP A 105 -24.21 57.20 0.41
CA ASP A 105 -25.46 57.71 0.97
C ASP A 105 -26.70 56.77 0.96
N VAL A 106 -27.30 56.73 2.16
CA VAL A 106 -28.66 56.33 2.60
C VAL A 106 -28.98 54.86 2.95
N ASP A 107 -28.98 54.63 4.27
CA ASP A 107 -29.95 53.93 5.14
C ASP A 107 -30.69 52.65 4.70
N GLY A 108 -30.50 51.61 5.53
CA GLY A 108 -31.59 51.07 6.35
C GLY A 108 -32.44 49.94 5.77
N ALA A 109 -32.12 48.69 6.11
CA ALA A 109 -33.10 47.61 6.16
C ALA A 109 -32.71 46.50 7.14
N LYS A 110 -33.39 46.52 8.30
CA LYS A 110 -33.43 45.47 9.31
C LYS A 110 -34.23 44.27 8.78
N VAL A 111 -33.63 43.08 8.75
CA VAL A 111 -34.36 41.81 8.68
C VAL A 111 -33.73 40.84 9.66
N GLU A 112 -34.45 40.57 10.75
CA GLU A 112 -34.19 39.45 11.63
C GLU A 112 -34.69 38.16 10.97
N SER A 113 -33.86 37.11 11.00
CA SER A 113 -34.25 35.74 10.70
C SER A 113 -33.35 34.76 11.47
N ASP A 114 -33.81 34.46 12.68
CA ASP A 114 -33.96 33.14 13.30
C ASP A 114 -32.84 32.08 13.20
N ASP A 115 -32.39 31.65 14.39
CA ASP A 115 -31.82 30.36 14.76
C ASP A 115 -30.62 29.79 13.98
N SER A 116 -29.44 30.38 14.20
CA SER A 116 -28.15 29.77 13.87
C SER A 116 -27.66 28.88 15.03
N TRP A 117 -27.75 27.57 14.82
CA TRP A 117 -27.22 26.48 15.65
C TRP A 117 -25.75 26.72 16.07
N HIS A 118 -25.48 26.81 17.37
CA HIS A 118 -24.14 26.93 17.95
C HIS A 118 -23.52 25.52 18.09
N GLY A 119 -22.90 25.03 17.02
CA GLY A 119 -22.25 23.72 16.97
C GLY A 119 -20.85 23.76 17.55
N PHE A 120 -20.71 23.15 18.75
CA PHE A 120 -19.50 22.72 19.45
C PHE A 120 -18.24 23.58 19.32
N ASP A 121 -17.95 24.35 20.38
CA ASP A 121 -16.57 24.68 20.77
C ASP A 121 -15.79 23.36 20.93
N SER A 122 -14.94 23.05 19.96
CA SER A 122 -13.79 22.20 20.21
C SER A 122 -12.61 23.13 20.41
N ASP A 123 -12.10 23.17 21.65
CA ASP A 123 -10.80 23.74 22.00
C ASP A 123 -9.79 23.49 20.87
N GLU A 124 -9.45 24.56 20.15
CA GLU A 124 -8.30 24.61 19.28
C GLU A 124 -7.06 24.70 20.20
N GLU A 125 -6.52 23.55 20.58
CA GLU A 125 -5.11 23.48 20.92
C GLU A 125 -4.33 23.83 19.65
N GLU A 126 -3.75 25.03 19.64
CA GLU A 126 -2.74 25.48 18.68
C GLU A 126 -1.58 24.46 18.67
N VAL A 127 -1.60 23.56 17.69
CA VAL A 127 -0.40 22.84 17.27
C VAL A 127 0.25 23.70 16.19
N ASP A 128 1.16 24.57 16.64
CA ASP A 128 2.18 25.20 15.80
C ASP A 128 2.95 24.07 15.07
N GLY A 129 2.53 23.81 13.84
CA GLY A 129 3.20 22.94 12.91
C GLY A 129 4.05 23.78 11.95
N ASP A 130 5.24 24.15 12.43
CA ASP A 130 6.32 24.75 11.64
C ASP A 130 6.40 24.14 10.23
N LYS A 131 6.05 24.94 9.22
CA LYS A 131 6.42 24.72 7.83
C LYS A 131 7.88 25.16 7.63
N GLU A 132 8.81 24.47 8.28
CA GLU A 132 10.23 24.54 7.94
C GLU A 132 10.64 23.34 7.08
N GLY A 133 11.61 23.58 6.20
CA GLY A 133 11.92 22.78 5.03
C GLY A 133 12.14 21.29 5.29
N ASN A 134 11.44 20.46 4.51
CA ASN A 134 11.95 19.13 4.19
C ASN A 134 13.14 19.28 3.22
N ASP A 135 14.28 19.77 3.73
CA ASP A 135 15.58 19.81 3.06
C ASP A 135 16.21 18.41 2.94
N VAL A 136 15.39 17.38 2.76
CA VAL A 136 15.87 16.02 2.57
C VAL A 136 16.32 15.89 1.12
N LYS A 137 17.61 16.16 0.90
CA LYS A 137 18.28 15.97 -0.39
C LYS A 137 17.99 14.55 -0.93
N PRO A 138 17.75 14.39 -2.24
CA PRO A 138 17.47 13.10 -2.85
C PRO A 138 18.61 12.09 -2.61
N ILE A 139 18.30 10.81 -2.74
CA ILE A 139 19.20 9.67 -2.47
C ILE A 139 20.48 9.74 -3.33
N LEU A 140 20.38 10.27 -4.54
CA LEU A 140 21.47 10.39 -5.50
C LEU A 140 22.04 11.81 -5.52
N LYS A 141 23.37 11.92 -5.64
CA LYS A 141 24.02 13.21 -5.87
C LYS A 141 23.65 13.71 -7.27
N LYS A 142 23.03 14.89 -7.39
CA LYS A 142 22.79 15.55 -8.68
C LYS A 142 24.09 16.22 -9.14
N GLY A 143 25.06 15.43 -9.60
CA GLY A 143 26.23 15.91 -10.29
C GLY A 143 26.14 15.50 -11.75
N ALA A 144 25.68 16.41 -12.62
CA ALA A 144 25.76 16.19 -14.06
C ALA A 144 27.20 16.47 -14.51
N VAL A 145 27.90 15.45 -14.98
CA VAL A 145 29.17 15.64 -15.67
C VAL A 145 28.85 15.77 -17.14
N THR A 146 28.98 16.98 -17.68
CA THR A 146 28.82 17.25 -19.12
C THR A 146 30.12 16.90 -19.82
N GLU A 147 30.15 15.74 -20.48
CA GLU A 147 31.24 15.37 -21.38
C GLU A 147 30.89 15.82 -22.80
N ILE A 148 31.71 16.72 -23.34
CA ILE A 148 31.59 17.20 -24.73
C ILE A 148 32.43 16.25 -25.59
N TYR A 149 31.76 15.41 -26.39
CA TYR A 149 32.43 14.47 -27.28
C TYR A 149 32.81 15.10 -28.63
N ASP A 150 31.97 16.03 -29.14
CA ASP A 150 32.17 16.83 -30.36
C ASP A 150 31.31 18.12 -30.27
N ASP A 151 31.67 19.20 -30.99
CA ASP A 151 31.03 20.53 -30.98
C ASP A 151 29.50 20.55 -31.24
N SER A 152 28.91 19.43 -31.66
CA SER A 152 27.48 19.27 -31.95
C SER A 152 26.72 18.32 -31.03
N THR A 153 27.38 17.61 -30.10
CA THR A 153 26.72 16.58 -29.26
C THR A 153 27.20 16.62 -27.81
N THR A 154 26.28 16.99 -26.93
CA THR A 154 26.45 16.98 -25.47
C THR A 154 25.69 15.81 -24.86
N VAL A 155 26.38 14.97 -24.08
CA VAL A 155 25.75 13.91 -23.29
C VAL A 155 25.85 14.28 -21.82
N GLU A 156 24.70 14.38 -21.15
CA GLU A 156 24.63 14.56 -19.70
C GLU A 156 24.68 13.18 -19.05
N VAL A 157 25.77 12.90 -18.32
CA VAL A 157 25.91 11.66 -17.56
C VAL A 157 25.70 11.99 -16.08
N GLU A 158 24.60 11.48 -15.52
CA GLU A 158 24.33 11.55 -14.08
C GLU A 158 25.07 10.42 -13.37
N SER A 159 25.91 10.75 -12.37
CA SER A 159 26.59 9.74 -11.56
C SER A 159 25.64 9.12 -10.53
N LEU A 160 25.57 7.79 -10.47
CA LEU A 160 24.72 7.06 -9.52
C LEU A 160 25.39 6.93 -8.13
N GLU A 161 25.97 8.01 -7.62
CA GLU A 161 26.62 7.99 -6.31
C GLU A 161 25.62 8.29 -5.19
N PRO A 162 25.62 7.47 -4.10
CA PRO A 162 24.76 7.73 -2.95
C PRO A 162 25.17 9.04 -2.26
N ASN A 163 24.18 9.82 -1.88
CA ASN A 163 24.36 11.02 -1.07
C ASN A 163 24.80 10.65 0.36
N ASP A 164 25.49 11.57 1.04
CA ASP A 164 26.01 11.37 2.40
C ASP A 164 24.88 11.20 3.44
N ASN A 165 23.62 11.46 3.03
CA ASN A 165 22.40 11.27 3.81
C ASN A 165 21.88 9.82 3.86
N PHE A 166 22.66 8.84 3.39
CA PHE A 166 22.20 7.46 3.24
C PHE A 166 21.81 6.80 4.57
N GLU A 167 22.57 7.04 5.65
CA GLU A 167 22.27 6.48 6.97
C GLU A 167 20.98 7.06 7.57
N TYR A 168 20.75 8.37 7.40
CA TYR A 168 19.54 9.04 7.84
C TYR A 168 18.30 8.52 7.09
N LEU A 169 18.39 8.38 5.76
CA LEU A 169 17.33 7.81 4.95
C LEU A 169 17.06 6.34 5.31
N ALA A 170 18.11 5.57 5.63
CA ALA A 170 17.95 4.20 6.12
C ALA A 170 17.22 4.17 7.46
N ASN A 171 17.55 5.06 8.39
CA ASN A 171 16.88 5.18 9.69
C ASN A 171 15.40 5.60 9.56
N LEU A 172 15.09 6.56 8.68
CA LEU A 172 13.72 6.96 8.36
C LEU A 172 12.89 5.81 7.77
N ASN A 173 13.52 4.95 6.96
CA ASN A 173 12.87 3.77 6.40
C ASN A 173 12.97 2.54 7.31
N ASN A 174 13.44 2.71 8.55
CA ASN A 174 13.64 1.66 9.55
C ASN A 174 14.50 0.48 9.05
N VAL A 175 15.46 0.75 8.16
CA VAL A 175 16.39 -0.21 7.58
C VAL A 175 17.70 -0.23 8.38
N LYS A 176 18.06 -1.41 8.90
CA LYS A 176 19.32 -1.60 9.65
C LYS A 176 20.46 -1.97 8.70
N LEU A 177 21.29 -1.01 8.33
CA LEU A 177 22.41 -1.20 7.39
C LEU A 177 23.41 -2.26 7.85
N GLU A 178 23.74 -2.32 9.14
CA GLU A 178 24.63 -3.33 9.73
C GLU A 178 24.19 -4.79 9.49
N LYS A 179 22.87 -5.00 9.29
CA LYS A 179 22.28 -6.32 9.07
C LYS A 179 22.06 -6.59 7.59
N ALA A 180 22.18 -5.60 6.71
CA ALA A 180 21.88 -5.72 5.29
C ALA A 180 22.74 -6.81 4.63
N GLU A 181 24.05 -6.81 4.87
CA GLU A 181 24.95 -7.83 4.32
C GLU A 181 24.63 -9.25 4.83
N LYS A 182 24.29 -9.38 6.11
CA LYS A 182 23.90 -10.65 6.71
C LYS A 182 22.60 -11.18 6.10
N VAL A 183 21.62 -10.31 5.86
CA VAL A 183 20.37 -10.67 5.18
C VAL A 183 20.63 -11.05 3.72
N LEU A 184 21.47 -10.27 3.02
CA LEU A 184 21.84 -10.54 1.64
C LEU A 184 22.50 -11.91 1.49
N THR A 185 23.52 -12.20 2.29
CA THR A 185 24.21 -13.51 2.29
C THR A 185 23.28 -14.66 2.64
N GLN A 186 22.39 -14.51 3.63
CA GLN A 186 21.37 -15.51 3.95
C GLN A 186 20.39 -15.75 2.79
N SER A 187 19.95 -14.70 2.11
CA SER A 187 19.04 -14.78 0.97
C SER A 187 19.68 -15.51 -0.22
N ILE A 188 20.93 -15.18 -0.54
CA ILE A 188 21.73 -15.84 -1.58
C ILE A 188 21.92 -17.32 -1.22
N ASN A 189 22.27 -17.63 0.02
CA ASN A 189 22.44 -19.01 0.49
C ASN A 189 21.13 -19.82 0.43
N ARG A 190 20.00 -19.19 0.74
CA ARG A 190 18.68 -19.83 0.61
C ARG A 190 18.33 -20.08 -0.85
N ALA A 191 18.54 -19.09 -1.71
CA ALA A 191 18.25 -19.18 -3.14
C ALA A 191 19.11 -20.26 -3.81
N THR A 192 20.41 -20.30 -3.51
CA THR A 192 21.33 -21.34 -4.02
C THR A 192 20.93 -22.72 -3.53
N LYS A 193 20.68 -22.92 -2.22
CA LYS A 193 20.19 -24.21 -1.69
C LYS A 193 18.88 -24.65 -2.34
N TYR A 194 17.96 -23.71 -2.58
CA TYR A 194 16.70 -24.00 -3.24
C TYR A 194 16.88 -24.38 -4.71
N ALA A 195 17.79 -23.69 -5.42
CA ALA A 195 18.13 -24.03 -6.80
C ALA A 195 18.85 -25.40 -6.90
N LYS A 196 19.71 -25.75 -5.92
CA LYS A 196 20.27 -27.12 -5.75
C LYS A 196 19.16 -28.14 -5.56
N PHE A 197 18.24 -27.86 -4.65
CA PHE A 197 17.12 -28.75 -4.36
C PHE A 197 16.22 -28.98 -5.59
N LEU A 198 16.02 -27.95 -6.42
CA LEU A 198 15.29 -28.07 -7.68
C LEU A 198 16.13 -28.66 -8.83
N GLY A 199 17.41 -28.96 -8.63
CA GLY A 199 18.30 -29.50 -9.68
C GLY A 199 18.56 -28.52 -10.82
N VAL A 200 18.48 -27.21 -10.56
CA VAL A 200 18.67 -26.14 -11.54
C VAL A 200 20.11 -25.62 -11.57
N ASP A 201 20.91 -25.97 -10.56
CA ASP A 201 22.26 -25.44 -10.31
C ASP A 201 23.28 -25.78 -11.40
N ASP A 202 23.24 -26.99 -11.96
CA ASP A 202 24.35 -27.49 -12.80
C ASP A 202 24.10 -27.38 -14.30
N LYS A 203 22.94 -26.86 -14.71
CA LYS A 203 22.74 -26.57 -16.13
C LYS A 203 23.35 -25.21 -16.40
N GLN A 204 24.65 -25.22 -16.74
CA GLN A 204 25.26 -24.18 -17.58
C GLN A 204 24.20 -23.76 -18.58
N LYS A 205 23.60 -22.59 -18.36
CA LYS A 205 22.53 -22.09 -19.23
C LYS A 205 23.20 -21.94 -20.59
N LYS A 206 23.05 -22.93 -21.46
CA LYS A 206 23.43 -22.79 -22.87
C LYS A 206 22.69 -21.55 -23.31
N LYS A 207 23.44 -20.45 -23.52
CA LYS A 207 22.85 -19.17 -23.91
C LYS A 207 21.84 -19.50 -25.01
N PRO A 208 20.56 -19.11 -24.86
CA PRO A 208 19.55 -19.50 -25.83
C PRO A 208 20.07 -19.06 -27.19
N LYS A 209 20.32 -20.03 -28.08
CA LYS A 209 20.86 -19.73 -29.41
C LYS A 209 19.86 -18.77 -30.05
N VAL A 210 20.29 -17.54 -30.31
CA VAL A 210 19.48 -16.57 -31.05
C VAL A 210 19.03 -17.27 -32.32
N LYS A 211 17.72 -17.52 -32.43
CA LYS A 211 17.15 -18.15 -33.60
C LYS A 211 17.30 -17.13 -34.72
N LYS A 212 18.35 -17.25 -35.52
CA LYS A 212 18.43 -16.52 -36.79
C LYS A 212 17.17 -16.92 -37.56
N PHE A 213 16.26 -15.97 -37.78
CA PHE A 213 15.13 -16.16 -38.68
C PHE A 213 15.71 -16.33 -40.07
N ARG A 214 15.97 -17.58 -40.44
CA ARG A 214 16.34 -17.98 -41.79
C ARG A 214 15.15 -18.74 -42.37
N TYR A 215 14.80 -18.40 -43.60
CA TYR A 215 13.82 -19.18 -44.34
C TYR A 215 14.30 -20.64 -44.38
N LEU A 216 13.41 -21.56 -44.03
CA LEU A 216 13.65 -22.99 -44.20
C LEU A 216 13.96 -23.24 -45.67
N THR A 217 15.05 -23.94 -45.93
CA THR A 217 15.39 -24.43 -47.28
C THR A 217 14.27 -25.33 -47.78
N LYS A 218 14.15 -25.50 -49.11
CA LYS A 218 13.09 -26.33 -49.73
C LYS A 218 13.06 -27.76 -49.14
N ASN A 219 14.23 -28.32 -48.85
CA ASN A 219 14.37 -29.65 -48.26
C ASN A 219 13.90 -29.69 -46.80
N GLU A 220 14.28 -28.72 -45.97
CA GLU A 220 13.84 -28.62 -44.57
C GLU A 220 12.32 -28.43 -44.47
N ARG A 221 11.74 -27.61 -45.36
CA ARG A 221 10.28 -27.39 -45.44
C ARG A 221 9.53 -28.69 -45.76
N ARG A 222 10.06 -29.49 -46.69
CA ARG A 222 9.50 -30.79 -47.06
C ARG A 222 9.54 -31.79 -45.89
N VAL A 223 10.63 -31.81 -45.13
CA VAL A 223 10.76 -32.66 -43.94
C VAL A 223 9.79 -32.23 -42.83
N ASN A 224 9.65 -30.93 -42.58
CA ASN A 224 8.68 -30.43 -41.60
C ASN A 224 7.24 -30.72 -42.00
N GLN A 225 6.91 -30.62 -43.29
CA GLN A 225 5.59 -30.96 -43.81
C GLN A 225 5.28 -32.46 -43.68
N ARG A 226 6.28 -33.34 -43.94
CA ARG A 226 6.15 -34.78 -43.65
C ARG A 226 5.87 -35.03 -42.18
N LYS A 227 6.68 -34.46 -41.27
CA LYS A 227 6.48 -34.60 -39.81
C LYS A 227 5.11 -34.09 -39.34
N ALA A 228 4.63 -32.99 -39.89
CA ALA A 228 3.30 -32.45 -39.58
C ALA A 228 2.19 -33.38 -40.05
N ASN A 229 2.31 -33.95 -41.26
CA ASN A 229 1.37 -34.93 -41.78
C ASN A 229 1.39 -36.24 -40.99
N ASP A 230 2.56 -36.71 -40.58
CA ASP A 230 2.71 -37.93 -39.78
C ASP A 230 2.09 -37.75 -38.38
N ASN A 231 2.29 -36.58 -37.75
CA ASN A 231 1.62 -36.25 -36.49
C ASN A 231 0.10 -36.10 -36.64
N LYS A 232 -0.37 -35.56 -37.77
CA LYS A 232 -1.81 -35.47 -38.08
C LYS A 232 -2.43 -36.85 -38.29
N ARG A 233 -1.65 -37.83 -38.78
CA ARG A 233 -2.08 -39.23 -38.96
C ARG A 233 -1.98 -40.09 -37.69
N ARG A 234 -1.23 -39.65 -36.68
CA ARG A 234 -1.14 -40.30 -35.36
C ARG A 234 -2.28 -39.91 -34.41
N ARG A 235 -3.05 -38.89 -34.76
CA ARG A 235 -4.32 -38.52 -34.11
C ARG A 235 -5.47 -39.12 -34.89
#